data_AF-A0A951ZGF9-F1
#
_entry.id   AF-A0A951ZGF9-F1
#
_cell.length_a   1.000
_cell.length_b   1.000
_cell.length_c   1.000
_cell.angle_alpha   90.00
_cell.angle_beta   90.00
_cell.angle_gamma   90.00
#
_symmetry.space_group_name_H-M   'P 1'
#
loop_
_entity.id
_entity.type
_entity.pdbx_description
1 polymer ?
#
loop_
_entity_poly.entity_id
_entity_poly.type
_entity_poly.pdbx_seq_one_letter_code
_entity_poly.pdbx_strand_id
1 'polypeptide(L)'
;MLSRPVLLCVCVTGQLLAQQPAAPKPSTGEAWQITPLAQSSLVFARDGSLIGEIGREWRTSVSIRTLPRYLPQEYIAVEDPRFYQH
;
A
#
# COMPACT_ATOMS: atom_id res chain seq x y z
N MET A 1 53.68 26.51 -39.28
CA MET A 1 53.04 25.43 -38.51
C MET A 1 52.69 25.98 -37.14
N LEU A 2 51.45 26.44 -36.94
CA LEU A 2 50.95 26.89 -35.64
C LEU A 2 49.47 26.49 -35.56
N SER A 3 49.20 25.54 -34.67
CA SER A 3 47.97 24.77 -34.52
C SER A 3 46.87 25.64 -33.92
N ARG A 4 45.70 25.67 -34.59
CA ARG A 4 44.48 26.36 -34.11
C ARG A 4 43.87 25.51 -32.97
N PRO A 5 43.54 26.07 -31.80
CA PRO A 5 42.83 25.31 -30.78
C PRO A 5 41.37 25.13 -31.21
N VAL A 6 40.96 23.88 -31.34
CA VAL A 6 39.56 23.48 -31.51
C VAL A 6 38.85 23.71 -30.17
N LEU A 7 37.87 24.61 -30.18
CA LEU A 7 36.97 24.84 -29.04
C LEU A 7 36.08 23.60 -28.87
N LEU A 8 36.44 22.73 -27.92
CA LEU A 8 35.66 21.56 -27.54
C LEU A 8 34.45 22.04 -26.71
N CYS A 9 33.29 22.14 -27.35
CA CYS A 9 32.03 22.39 -26.69
C CYS A 9 31.63 21.13 -25.90
N VAL A 10 31.82 21.14 -24.58
CA VAL A 10 31.35 20.07 -23.68
C VAL A 10 29.84 20.27 -23.49
N CYS A 11 29.06 19.50 -24.23
CA CYS A 11 27.63 19.34 -23.96
C CYS A 11 27.49 18.59 -22.63
N VAL A 12 27.33 19.31 -21.52
CA VAL A 12 26.83 18.75 -20.26
C VAL A 12 25.36 18.39 -20.51
N THR A 13 25.12 17.17 -21.00
CA THR A 13 23.78 16.60 -21.03
C THR A 13 23.42 16.24 -19.59
N GLY A 14 22.83 17.21 -18.89
CA GLY A 14 22.13 16.95 -17.65
C GLY A 14 21.03 15.93 -17.93
N GLN A 15 21.27 14.67 -17.59
CA GLN A 15 20.22 13.67 -17.54
C GLN A 15 19.32 14.00 -16.36
N LEU A 16 18.33 14.84 -16.63
CA LEU A 16 17.16 15.01 -15.81
C LEU A 16 16.53 13.62 -15.70
N LEU A 17 16.74 12.92 -14.59
CA LEU A 17 15.96 11.73 -14.23
C LEU A 17 14.52 12.21 -14.08
N ALA A 18 13.76 12.15 -15.17
CA ALA A 18 12.32 12.23 -15.11
C ALA A 18 11.86 11.03 -14.25
N GLN A 19 11.50 11.31 -13.00
CA GLN A 19 10.66 10.40 -12.22
C GLN A 19 9.36 10.31 -12.99
N GLN A 20 9.25 9.30 -13.86
CA GLN A 20 8.02 8.99 -14.55
C GLN A 20 6.99 8.66 -13.44
N PRO A 21 5.92 9.47 -13.26
CA PRO A 21 4.91 9.15 -12.26
C PRO A 21 4.38 7.75 -12.61
N ALA A 22 4.48 6.83 -11.66
CA ALA A 22 3.93 5.49 -11.84
C ALA A 22 2.47 5.66 -12.30
N ALA A 23 2.15 5.13 -13.48
CA ALA A 23 0.81 5.22 -14.01
C ALA A 23 -0.18 4.73 -12.94
N PRO A 24 -1.27 5.45 -12.67
CA PRO A 24 -2.25 5.01 -11.69
C PRO A 24 -2.74 3.62 -12.10
N LYS A 25 -2.56 2.63 -11.22
CA LYS A 25 -3.11 1.29 -11.44
C LYS A 25 -4.62 1.45 -11.58
N PRO A 26 -5.25 0.91 -12.64
CA PRO A 26 -6.69 1.05 -12.81
C PRO A 26 -7.41 0.41 -11.61
N SER A 27 -8.27 1.21 -10.96
CA SER A 27 -9.25 0.67 -10.00
C SER A 27 -10.09 -0.36 -10.74
N THR A 28 -10.14 -1.59 -10.23
CA THR A 28 -10.76 -2.72 -10.92
C THR A 28 -12.26 -2.85 -10.62
N GLY A 29 -12.88 -1.87 -9.96
CA GLY A 29 -14.28 -1.92 -9.53
C GLY A 29 -14.93 -0.56 -9.34
N GLU A 30 -16.26 -0.60 -9.18
CA GLU A 30 -17.12 0.56 -8.90
C GLU A 30 -16.86 1.14 -7.51
N ALA A 31 -17.15 2.43 -7.31
CA ALA A 31 -16.88 3.12 -6.03
C ALA A 31 -17.60 2.52 -4.81
N TRP A 32 -18.74 1.86 -5.03
CA TRP A 32 -19.55 1.20 -4.00
C TRP A 32 -19.20 -0.29 -3.81
N GLN A 33 -18.28 -0.82 -4.62
CA GLN A 33 -17.93 -2.23 -4.58
C GLN A 33 -16.84 -2.48 -3.53
N ILE A 34 -17.17 -3.32 -2.54
CA ILE A 34 -16.19 -3.82 -1.59
C ILE A 34 -15.28 -4.80 -2.33
N THR A 35 -14.06 -4.38 -2.63
CA THR A 35 -13.06 -5.26 -3.25
C THR A 35 -12.53 -6.21 -2.18
N PRO A 36 -12.63 -7.55 -2.35
CA PRO A 36 -12.05 -8.48 -1.40
C PRO A 36 -10.51 -8.36 -1.43
N LEU A 37 -9.92 -8.10 -0.28
CA LEU A 37 -8.46 -8.10 -0.15
C LEU A 37 -7.95 -9.54 -0.05
N ALA A 38 -6.79 -9.80 -0.65
CA ALA A 38 -6.11 -11.08 -0.51
C ALA A 38 -5.88 -11.41 0.98
N GLN A 39 -6.22 -12.62 1.39
CA GLN A 39 -6.05 -13.13 2.76
C GLN A 39 -4.85 -14.07 2.84
N SER A 40 -4.24 -14.19 4.01
CA SER A 40 -3.25 -15.24 4.29
C SER A 40 -3.93 -16.60 4.36
N SER A 41 -3.18 -17.65 4.01
CA SER A 41 -3.55 -19.04 4.29
C SER A 41 -3.01 -19.44 5.66
N LEU A 42 -3.80 -20.17 6.44
CA LEU A 42 -3.41 -20.70 7.75
C LEU A 42 -2.91 -22.15 7.60
N VAL A 43 -1.80 -22.47 8.26
CA VAL A 43 -1.20 -23.82 8.27
C VAL A 43 -1.45 -24.44 9.63
N PHE A 44 -2.15 -25.58 9.66
CA PHE A 44 -2.47 -26.31 10.89
C PHE A 44 -1.71 -27.65 10.95
N ALA A 45 -1.32 -28.05 12.16
CA ALA A 45 -0.81 -29.37 12.43
C ALA A 45 -1.94 -30.42 12.44
N ARG A 46 -1.57 -31.70 12.49
CA ARG A 46 -2.53 -32.81 12.54
C ARG A 46 -3.48 -32.72 13.75
N ASP A 47 -3.02 -32.20 14.87
CA ASP A 47 -3.80 -32.03 16.09
C ASP A 47 -4.68 -30.76 16.08
N GLY A 48 -4.67 -29.99 15.00
CA GLY A 48 -5.44 -28.75 14.86
C GLY A 48 -4.76 -27.52 15.45
N SER A 49 -3.54 -27.63 15.99
CA SER A 49 -2.77 -26.46 16.44
C SER A 49 -2.30 -25.61 15.24
N LEU A 50 -2.30 -24.30 15.39
CA LEU A 50 -1.81 -23.37 14.36
C LEU A 50 -0.28 -23.43 14.32
N ILE A 51 0.27 -23.80 13.16
CA ILE A 51 1.72 -23.76 12.88
C ILE A 51 2.14 -22.36 12.44
N GLY A 52 1.33 -21.69 11.59
CA GLY A 52 1.62 -20.33 11.13
C GLY A 52 0.77 -19.87 9.95
N GLU A 53 1.14 -18.73 9.36
CA GLU A 53 0.44 -18.10 8.24
C GLU A 53 1.34 -17.92 7.01
N ILE A 54 0.76 -18.06 5.80
CA ILE A 54 1.45 -17.84 4.52
C ILE A 54 0.63 -16.87 3.67
N GLY A 55 1.22 -15.75 3.26
CA GLY A 55 0.59 -14.78 2.37
C GLY A 55 1.52 -13.60 2.12
N ARG A 56 1.19 -12.78 1.12
CA ARG A 56 1.91 -11.51 0.88
C ARG A 56 1.70 -10.51 2.01
N GLU A 57 0.55 -10.62 2.66
CA GLU A 57 0.06 -9.70 3.67
C GLU A 57 -0.55 -10.51 4.81
N TRP A 58 -0.28 -10.11 6.06
CA TRP A 58 -0.88 -10.72 7.24
C TRP A 58 -2.12 -9.92 7.63
N ARG A 59 -3.28 -10.52 7.43
CA ARG A 59 -4.59 -9.91 7.69
C ARG A 59 -5.48 -10.91 8.40
N THR A 60 -6.18 -10.42 9.41
CA THR A 60 -7.18 -11.21 10.13
C THR A 60 -8.52 -10.48 10.01
N SER A 61 -9.52 -11.16 9.45
CA SER A 61 -10.88 -10.64 9.49
C SER A 61 -11.44 -10.78 10.91
N VAL A 62 -11.81 -9.66 11.52
CA VAL A 62 -12.36 -9.61 12.87
C VAL A 62 -13.74 -8.99 12.83
N SER A 63 -14.69 -9.58 13.57
CA SER A 63 -16.01 -8.97 13.71
C SER A 63 -15.93 -7.75 14.62
N ILE A 64 -16.64 -6.68 14.27
CA ILE A 64 -16.77 -5.51 15.16
C ILE A 64 -17.37 -5.92 16.52
N ARG A 65 -18.24 -6.94 16.54
CA ARG A 65 -18.90 -7.44 17.76
C ARG A 65 -17.93 -8.13 18.72
N THR A 66 -16.79 -8.60 18.26
CA THR A 66 -15.78 -9.28 19.08
C THR A 66 -14.71 -8.32 19.61
N LEU A 67 -14.70 -7.06 19.16
CA LEU A 67 -13.72 -6.08 19.62
C LEU A 67 -14.03 -5.59 21.04
N PRO A 68 -13.01 -5.35 21.87
CA PRO A 68 -13.17 -4.58 23.10
C PRO A 68 -13.89 -3.27 22.83
N ARG A 69 -14.84 -2.91 23.69
CA ARG A 69 -15.75 -1.78 23.47
C ARG A 69 -14.99 -0.51 23.08
N TYR A 70 -13.92 -0.20 23.81
CA TYR A 70 -13.12 1.02 23.64
C TYR A 70 -12.44 1.13 22.27
N LEU A 71 -12.04 0.02 21.64
CA LEU A 71 -11.26 0.08 20.39
C LEU A 71 -12.01 0.81 19.26
N PRO A 72 -13.27 0.46 18.92
CA PRO A 72 -14.06 1.25 17.99
C PRO A 72 -14.25 2.72 18.41
N GLN A 73 -14.40 3.02 19.71
CA GLN A 73 -14.57 4.41 20.15
C GLN A 73 -13.31 5.24 19.92
N GLU A 74 -12.13 4.71 20.26
CA GLU A 74 -10.86 5.41 20.06
C GLU A 74 -10.59 5.65 18.58
N TYR A 75 -10.84 4.64 17.73
CA TYR A 75 -10.69 4.78 16.29
C TYR A 75 -11.58 5.89 15.71
N ILE A 76 -12.86 5.90 16.09
CA ILE A 76 -13.81 6.94 15.68
C ILE A 76 -13.38 8.32 16.21
N ALA A 77 -12.93 8.43 17.45
CA ALA A 77 -12.50 9.70 18.03
C ALA A 77 -11.29 10.31 17.31
N VAL A 78 -10.42 9.49 16.70
CA VAL A 78 -9.24 9.96 15.96
C VAL A 78 -9.54 10.27 14.49
N GLU A 79 -10.26 9.38 13.81
CA GLU A 79 -10.46 9.46 12.35
C GLU A 79 -11.68 10.30 11.96
N ASP A 80 -12.81 10.11 12.65
CA ASP A 80 -14.07 10.81 12.38
C ASP A 80 -14.96 10.88 13.64
N PRO A 81 -14.81 11.92 14.48
CA PRO A 81 -15.58 12.05 15.71
C PRO A 81 -17.11 12.13 15.52
N ARG A 82 -17.57 12.39 14.29
CA ARG A 82 -19.01 12.56 13.96
C ARG A 82 -19.57 11.40 13.15
N PHE A 83 -18.84 10.28 13.06
CA PHE A 83 -19.19 9.11 12.25
C PHE A 83 -20.66 8.63 12.37
N TYR A 84 -21.27 8.73 13.56
CA TYR A 84 -22.67 8.30 13.80
C TYR A 84 -23.72 9.43 13.70
N GLN A 85 -23.35 10.64 13.30
CA GLN A 85 -24.25 11.80 13.23
C GLN A 85 -24.77 12.07 11.80
N HIS A 86 -24.49 11.17 10.85
CA HIS A 86 -24.90 11.25 9.45
C HIS A 86 -26.29 10.70 9.19
#